data_AF-A0AAE1IR66-F1
#
_entry.id   AF-A0AAE1IR66-F1
#
_cell.length_a   1.000
_cell.length_b   1.000
_cell.length_c   1.000
_cell.angle_alpha   90.00
_cell.angle_beta   90.00
_cell.angle_gamma   90.00
#
_symmetry.space_group_name_H-M   'P 1'
#
loop_
_entity.id
_entity.type
_entity.pdbx_description
1 polymer ?
#
loop_
_entity_poly.entity_id
_entity_poly.type
_entity_poly.pdbx_seq_one_letter_code
_entity_poly.pdbx_strand_id
1 'polypeptide(L)'
;MSMYVEGGYGTLEELLEVITWAQLGIHDKPVGLLNVDGYYNSLLTFIDKAVEEGFISTSARHIIVSAPTPKELIKKMEEYVPKHEGVASKLSWEIERLR
;
A
#
# COMPACT_ATOMS: atom_id res chain seq x y z
N MET A 1 -3.79 1.24 10.74
CA MET A 1 -4.16 0.15 9.84
C MET A 1 -5.47 0.56 9.24
N SER A 2 -5.58 0.59 7.91
CA SER A 2 -6.78 1.04 7.21
C SER A 2 -7.33 -0.13 6.40
N MET A 3 -8.64 -0.31 6.40
CA MET A 3 -9.31 -1.38 5.65
C MET A 3 -10.34 -0.76 4.71
N TYR A 4 -10.30 -1.19 3.46
CA TYR A 4 -11.21 -0.76 2.41
C TYR A 4 -12.04 -1.94 1.93
N VAL A 5 -13.31 -1.65 1.66
CA VAL A 5 -14.32 -2.56 1.11
C VAL A 5 -14.75 -2.05 -0.27
N GLU A 6 -15.47 -2.86 -1.03
CA GLU A 6 -15.94 -2.53 -2.37
C GLU A 6 -16.62 -1.15 -2.39
N GLY A 7 -16.18 -0.29 -3.30
CA GLY A 7 -16.57 1.11 -3.32
C GLY A 7 -16.28 1.77 -4.65
N GLY A 8 -16.81 2.98 -4.83
CA GLY A 8 -16.65 3.77 -6.04
C GLY A 8 -15.38 4.61 -6.05
N TYR A 9 -15.40 5.70 -6.84
CA TYR A 9 -14.23 6.57 -7.01
C TYR A 9 -13.70 7.18 -5.72
N GLY A 10 -14.58 7.57 -4.78
CA GLY A 10 -14.14 8.13 -3.49
C GLY A 10 -13.29 7.14 -2.69
N THR A 11 -13.73 5.88 -2.59
CA THR A 11 -12.98 4.82 -1.91
C THR A 11 -11.65 4.53 -2.60
N LEU A 12 -11.61 4.58 -3.94
CA LEU A 12 -10.37 4.37 -4.69
C LEU A 12 -9.37 5.52 -4.50
N GLU A 13 -9.86 6.76 -4.43
CA GLU A 13 -9.04 7.95 -4.18
C GLU A 13 -8.41 7.89 -2.79
N GLU A 14 -9.22 7.68 -1.75
CA GLU A 14 -8.73 7.52 -0.37
C GLU A 14 -7.75 6.35 -0.23
N LEU A 15 -8.01 5.24 -0.92
CA LEU A 15 -7.11 4.09 -0.94
C LEU A 15 -5.73 4.44 -1.49
N LEU A 16 -5.68 5.11 -2.64
CA LEU A 16 -4.43 5.50 -3.30
C LEU A 16 -3.67 6.56 -2.50
N GLU A 17 -4.38 7.49 -1.84
CA GLU A 17 -3.77 8.48 -0.95
C GLU A 17 -3.04 7.79 0.22
N VAL A 18 -3.71 6.87 0.91
CA VAL A 18 -3.10 6.17 2.06
C VAL A 18 -1.95 5.24 1.64
N ILE A 19 -2.04 4.59 0.47
CA ILE A 19 -0.89 3.86 -0.10
C ILE A 19 0.29 4.79 -0.34
N THR A 20 0.05 6.00 -0.85
CA THR A 20 1.09 6.98 -1.13
C THR A 20 1.74 7.48 0.16
N TRP A 21 0.97 7.72 1.22
CA TRP A 21 1.52 8.11 2.53
C TRP A 21 2.40 7.02 3.13
N ALA A 22 2.00 5.75 3.02
CA ALA A 22 2.86 4.63 3.39
C ALA A 22 4.16 4.65 2.57
N GLN A 23 4.07 4.75 1.24
CA GLN A 23 5.25 4.79 0.36
C GLN A 23 6.21 5.94 0.69
N LEU A 24 5.69 7.11 1.08
CA LEU A 24 6.50 8.25 1.50
C LEU A 24 7.16 8.05 2.88
N GLY A 25 6.77 7.05 3.64
CA GLY A 25 7.24 6.79 5.00
C GLY A 25 6.55 7.65 6.06
N ILE A 26 5.36 8.20 5.76
CA ILE A 26 4.55 8.95 6.73
C ILE A 26 3.97 8.01 7.79
N HIS A 27 3.72 6.75 7.43
CA HIS A 27 3.34 5.71 8.37
C HIS A 27 3.75 4.31 7.90
N ASP A 28 3.93 3.42 8.87
CA ASP A 28 4.32 2.02 8.65
C ASP A 28 3.15 1.03 8.71
N LYS A 29 1.90 1.51 8.67
CA LYS A 29 0.70 0.65 8.75
C LYS A 29 0.40 0.03 7.37
N PRO A 30 -0.03 -1.24 7.31
CA PRO A 30 -0.49 -1.83 6.06
C PRO A 30 -1.85 -1.26 5.64
N VAL A 31 -2.12 -1.36 4.34
CA VAL A 31 -3.38 -1.00 3.70
C VAL A 31 -4.11 -2.26 3.29
N GLY A 32 -5.29 -2.48 3.88
CA GLY A 32 -6.05 -3.71 3.75
C GLY A 32 -7.15 -3.59 2.70
N LEU A 33 -7.20 -4.54 1.78
CA LEU A 33 -8.29 -4.70 0.81
C LEU A 33 -9.09 -5.96 1.13
N LEU A 34 -10.35 -5.78 1.50
CA LEU A 34 -11.29 -6.90 1.55
C LEU A 34 -11.72 -7.20 0.12
N ASN A 35 -11.25 -8.33 -0.43
CA ASN A 35 -11.42 -8.68 -1.83
C ASN A 35 -12.51 -9.76 -1.98
N VAL A 36 -13.77 -9.41 -1.70
CA VAL A 36 -14.89 -10.35 -1.82
C VAL A 36 -15.13 -10.64 -3.30
N ASP A 37 -15.28 -11.93 -3.63
CA ASP A 37 -15.51 -12.43 -4.98
C ASP A 37 -14.53 -11.91 -6.06
N GLY A 38 -13.35 -11.46 -5.64
CA GLY A 38 -12.32 -10.95 -6.55
C GLY A 38 -12.57 -9.53 -7.08
N TYR A 39 -13.40 -8.71 -6.42
CA TYR A 39 -13.69 -7.33 -6.83
C TYR A 39 -12.43 -6.50 -7.17
N TYR A 40 -11.38 -6.60 -6.37
CA TYR A 40 -10.12 -5.87 -6.53
C TYR A 40 -9.08 -6.57 -7.42
N ASN A 41 -9.39 -7.72 -8.05
CA ASN A 41 -8.41 -8.47 -8.84
C ASN A 41 -7.82 -7.64 -9.98
N SER A 42 -8.63 -6.88 -10.71
CA SER A 42 -8.15 -6.03 -11.81
C SER A 42 -7.23 -4.91 -11.32
N LEU A 43 -7.53 -4.32 -10.15
CA LEU A 43 -6.69 -3.30 -9.52
C LEU A 43 -5.35 -3.91 -9.08
N LEU A 44 -5.38 -5.06 -8.41
CA LEU A 44 -4.17 -5.75 -7.97
C LEU A 44 -3.28 -6.14 -9.15
N THR A 45 -3.85 -6.68 -10.22
CA THR A 45 -3.14 -6.98 -11.47
C THR A 45 -2.53 -5.73 -12.11
N PHE A 46 -3.26 -4.60 -12.13
CA PHE A 46 -2.73 -3.33 -12.63
C PHE A 46 -1.51 -2.87 -11.81
N ILE A 47 -1.59 -2.98 -10.49
CA ILE A 47 -0.48 -2.62 -9.59
C ILE A 47 0.69 -3.57 -9.79
N ASP A 48 0.45 -4.88 -9.92
CA ASP A 48 1.50 -5.87 -10.23
C ASP A 48 2.20 -5.52 -11.55
N LYS A 49 1.44 -5.11 -12.57
CA LYS A 49 2.02 -4.65 -13.84
C LYS A 49 2.87 -3.39 -13.67
N ALA A 50 2.43 -2.42 -12.88
CA ALA A 50 3.22 -1.23 -12.58
C ALA A 50 4.52 -1.56 -11.82
N VAL A 51 4.54 -2.66 -11.04
CA VAL A 51 5.78 -3.18 -10.43
C VAL A 51 6.70 -3.79 -11.49
N GLU A 52 6.17 -4.61 -12.40
CA GLU A 52 6.96 -5.20 -13.50
C GLU A 52 7.61 -4.13 -14.38
N GLU A 53 6.88 -3.06 -14.69
CA GLU A 53 7.36 -1.94 -15.51
C GLU A 53 8.27 -0.96 -14.71
N GLY A 54 8.48 -1.20 -13.42
CA GLY A 54 9.39 -0.41 -12.58
C GLY A 54 8.83 0.93 -12.08
N PHE A 55 7.54 1.22 -12.27
CA PHE A 55 6.89 2.41 -11.72
C PHE A 55 6.63 2.30 -10.20
N ILE A 56 6.42 1.07 -9.71
CA ILE A 56 6.25 0.78 -8.28
C ILE A 56 7.36 -0.16 -7.84
N SER A 57 8.04 0.15 -6.73
CA SER A 57 9.06 -0.77 -6.22
C SER A 57 8.41 -2.05 -5.65
N THR A 58 9.11 -3.18 -5.72
CA THR A 58 8.66 -4.43 -5.09
C THR A 58 8.36 -4.22 -3.60
N SER A 59 9.13 -3.37 -2.92
CA SER A 59 8.91 -3.04 -1.51
C SER A 59 7.59 -2.30 -1.26
N ALA A 60 7.25 -1.32 -2.11
CA ALA A 60 6.01 -0.57 -2.04
C ALA A 60 4.79 -1.45 -2.35
N ARG A 61 4.94 -2.46 -3.23
CA ARG A 61 3.86 -3.42 -3.51
C ARG A 61 3.35 -4.15 -2.26
N HIS A 62 4.23 -4.39 -1.29
CA HIS A 62 3.88 -5.07 -0.05
C HIS A 62 3.05 -4.21 0.91
N ILE A 63 2.91 -2.90 0.68
CA ILE A 63 2.03 -2.03 1.48
C ILE A 63 0.58 -2.54 1.47
N ILE A 64 0.15 -3.08 0.33
CA ILE A 64 -1.21 -3.59 0.14
C ILE A 64 -1.28 -5.06 0.57
N VAL A 65 -2.18 -5.33 1.51
CA VAL A 65 -2.54 -6.67 1.98
C VAL A 65 -3.98 -6.94 1.57
N SER A 66 -4.26 -8.09 0.95
CA SER A 66 -5.62 -8.46 0.56
C SER A 66 -6.02 -9.86 1.06
N ALA A 67 -7.31 -10.02 1.32
CA ALA A 67 -7.92 -11.29 1.65
C ALA A 67 -9.43 -11.28 1.34
N PRO A 68 -10.04 -12.45 1.05
CA PRO A 68 -11.47 -12.55 0.75
C PRO A 68 -12.39 -12.44 1.97
N THR A 69 -11.84 -12.54 3.20
CA THR A 69 -12.65 -12.46 4.43
C THR A 69 -12.04 -11.48 5.44
N PRO A 70 -12.87 -10.82 6.28
CA PRO A 70 -12.36 -9.89 7.28
C PRO A 70 -11.40 -10.54 8.27
N LYS A 71 -11.70 -11.78 8.69
CA LYS A 71 -10.87 -12.54 9.62
C LYS A 71 -9.47 -12.82 9.06
N GLU A 72 -9.40 -13.25 7.80
CA GLU A 72 -8.12 -13.50 7.14
C GLU A 72 -7.36 -12.19 6.89
N LEU A 73 -8.08 -11.12 6.52
CA LEU A 73 -7.48 -9.81 6.30
C LEU A 73 -6.80 -9.30 7.57
N ILE A 74 -7.53 -9.26 8.68
CA ILE A 74 -7.00 -8.82 9.98
C ILE A 74 -5.76 -9.63 10.35
N LYS A 75 -5.81 -10.96 10.25
CA LYS A 75 -4.66 -11.82 10.55
C LYS A 75 -3.44 -11.45 9.71
N LYS A 76 -3.57 -11.33 8.38
CA LYS A 76 -2.45 -10.98 7.50
C LYS A 76 -1.88 -9.59 7.81
N MET A 77 -2.75 -8.66 8.20
CA MET A 77 -2.36 -7.30 8.52
C MET A 77 -1.69 -7.20 9.90
N GLU A 78 -2.03 -8.06 10.86
CA GLU A 78 -1.31 -8.20 12.15
C GLU A 78 0.09 -8.79 11.96
N GLU A 79 0.25 -9.70 11.00
CA GLU A 79 1.53 -10.32 10.61
C GLU A 79 2.39 -9.39 9.71
N TYR A 80 1.89 -8.21 9.37
CA TYR A 80 2.58 -7.28 8.48
C TYR A 80 3.85 -6.71 9.12
N VAL A 81 4.93 -6.73 8.34
CA VAL A 81 6.17 -6.03 8.66
C VAL A 81 6.45 -5.04 7.52
N PRO A 82 6.66 -3.74 7.83
CA PRO A 82 7.00 -2.74 6.82
C PRO A 82 8.28 -3.12 6.08
N LYS A 83 8.21 -3.15 4.74
CA LYS A 83 9.35 -3.45 3.88
C LYS A 83 9.77 -2.29 2.98
N HIS A 84 8.97 -1.23 2.92
CA HIS A 84 9.19 -0.10 2.02
C HIS A 84 10.26 0.83 2.59
N GLU A 85 11.21 1.26 1.75
CA GLU A 85 12.10 2.35 2.11
C GLU A 85 11.33 3.67 1.96
N GLY A 86 11.13 4.40 3.06
CA GLY A 86 10.45 5.69 3.02
C GLY A 86 11.23 6.68 2.15
N VAL A 87 10.66 7.13 1.03
CA VAL A 87 11.32 8.08 0.10
C VAL A 87 11.68 9.39 0.82
N ALA A 88 10.85 9.84 1.78
CA ALA A 88 11.08 11.08 2.51
C ALA A 88 12.31 11.01 3.45
N SER A 89 12.63 9.83 3.99
CA SER A 89 13.78 9.67 4.88
C SER A 89 15.09 9.96 4.15
N LYS A 90 15.25 9.56 2.88
CA LYS A 90 16.44 9.89 2.06
C LYS A 90 16.58 11.40 1.79
N LEU A 91 15.47 12.09 1.50
CA LEU A 91 15.48 13.52 1.18
C LEU A 91 15.86 14.41 2.39
N SER A 92 15.48 14.02 3.61
CA SER A 92 15.80 14.76 4.83
C SER A 92 17.30 14.83 5.10
N TRP A 93 18.03 13.72 4.92
CA TRP A 93 19.47 13.65 5.19
C TRP A 93 20.33 14.38 4.14
N GLU A 94 19.82 14.49 2.92
CA GLU A 94 20.57 15.10 1.81
C GLU A 94 20.47 16.64 1.84
N ILE A 95 19.33 17.17 2.28
CA ILE A 95 19.14 18.61 2.49
C ILE A 95 19.95 19.11 3.69
N GLU A 96 20.06 18.33 4.75
CA GLU A 96 20.80 18.71 5.97
C GLU A 96 22.33 18.69 5.75
N ARG A 97 22.84 17.91 4.79
CA ARG A 97 24.25 17.90 4.37
C ARG A 97 24.64 19.06 3.43
N LEU A 98 23.67 19.81 2.91
CA LEU A 98 23.87 20.93 1.99
C LEU A 98 23.69 22.31 2.67
N ARG A 99 23.48 22.33 3.99
CA ARG A 99 23.49 23.54 4.84
C ARG A 99 24.72 23.55 5.73
#